data_AF-A0A1T5CV18-F1
#
_entry.id   AF-A0A1T5CV18-F1
#
_cell.length_a   1.000
_cell.length_b   1.000
_cell.length_c   1.000
_cell.angle_alpha   90.00
_cell.angle_beta   90.00
_cell.angle_gamma   90.00
#
_symmetry.space_group_name_H-M   'P 1'
#
loop_
_entity.id
_entity.type
_entity.pdbx_description
1 polymer ?
#
loop_
_entity_poly.entity_id
_entity_poly.type
_entity_poly.pdbx_seq_one_letter_code
_entity_poly.pdbx_strand_id
1 'polypeptide(L)' 'MDIISFSKHILDHRIDRRKEHSVETIVYIAMAAVICGAESWGEIEAFGICKKDFFARQI' A
#
# COMPACT_ATOMS: atom_id res chain seq x y z
N MET A 1 -10.22 7.53 -12.37
CA MET A 1 -9.20 6.56 -11.94
C MET A 1 -9.22 6.52 -10.43
N ASP A 2 -9.34 5.33 -9.83
CA ASP A 2 -9.13 5.14 -8.40
C ASP A 2 -7.65 4.84 -8.11
N ILE A 3 -7.28 4.92 -6.83
CA ILE A 3 -5.89 4.74 -6.38
C ILE A 3 -5.39 3.31 -6.67
N ILE A 4 -6.28 2.32 -6.58
CA ILE A 4 -5.97 0.90 -6.84
C ILE A 4 -5.62 0.69 -8.32
N SER A 5 -6.39 1.28 -9.23
CA SER A 5 -6.09 1.19 -10.67
C SER A 5 -4.77 1.87 -11.00
N PHE A 6 -4.42 2.97 -10.32
CA PHE A 6 -3.12 3.61 -10.49
C PHE A 6 -1.97 2.71 -10.02
N SER A 7 -2.08 2.10 -8.84
CA SER A 7 -1.00 1.29 -8.26
C SER A 7 -0.64 0.06 -9.11
N LYS A 8 -1.57 -0.46 -9.93
CA LYS A 8 -1.33 -1.55 -10.90
C LYS A 8 -0.35 -1.20 -12.02
N HIS A 9 -0.17 0.08 -12.34
CA HIS A 9 0.71 0.53 -13.41
C HIS A 9 2.16 0.72 -12.94
N ILE A 10 2.43 0.57 -11.64
CA ILE A 10 3.77 0.70 -11.08
C ILE A 10 4.55 -0.59 -11.34
N LEU A 11 5.66 -0.48 -12.06
CA LEU A 11 6.58 -1.60 -12.27
C LEU A 11 7.31 -1.93 -10.96
N ASP A 12 7.38 -3.22 -10.62
CA ASP A 12 8.08 -3.66 -9.42
C ASP A 12 9.60 -3.78 -9.65
N HIS A 13 10.33 -2.73 -9.30
CA HIS A 13 11.80 -2.68 -9.41
C HIS A 13 12.55 -3.38 -8.26
N ARG A 14 11.84 -3.90 -7.24
CA ARG A 14 12.48 -4.54 -6.10
C ARG A 14 13.15 -5.85 -6.55
N ILE A 15 14.29 -6.18 -5.96
CA ILE A 15 14.91 -7.50 -6.12
C ILE A 15 13.96 -8.58 -5.60
N ASP A 16 13.89 -9.73 -6.25
CA ASP A 16 13.07 -10.87 -5.80
C ASP A 16 13.70 -11.58 -4.60
N ARG A 17 13.68 -10.88 -3.45
CA ARG A 17 14.19 -11.36 -2.17
C ARG A 17 13.27 -10.87 -1.06
N ARG A 18 12.50 -11.78 -0.47
CA ARG A 18 11.47 -11.50 0.56
C ARG A 18 10.37 -10.54 0.09
N LYS A 19 9.87 -10.74 -1.13
CA LYS A 19 8.69 -10.03 -1.62
C LYS A 19 7.41 -10.65 -1.04
N GLU A 20 7.11 -10.32 0.21
CA GLU A 20 5.88 -10.81 0.88
C GLU A 20 4.60 -10.11 0.37
N HIS A 21 4.75 -8.92 -0.23
CA HIS A 21 3.65 -8.11 -0.73
C HIS A 21 3.95 -7.57 -2.13
N SER A 22 2.92 -7.48 -2.97
CA SER A 22 3.03 -6.87 -4.31
C SER A 22 3.33 -5.37 -4.20
N VAL A 23 3.98 -4.81 -5.22
CA VAL A 23 4.24 -3.35 -5.25
C VAL A 23 2.93 -2.56 -5.31
N GLU A 24 1.92 -3.10 -6.00
CA GLU A 24 0.58 -2.54 -6.08
C GLU A 24 -0.03 -2.33 -4.69
N THR A 25 0.00 -3.37 -3.85
CA THR A 25 -0.53 -3.32 -2.47
C THR A 25 0.21 -2.28 -1.63
N ILE A 26 1.53 -2.24 -1.73
CA ILE A 26 2.36 -1.30 -0.96
C ILE A 26 2.03 0.15 -1.33
N VAL A 27 1.96 0.44 -2.64
CA VAL A 27 1.64 1.78 -3.14
C VAL A 27 0.22 2.19 -2.74
N TYR A 28 -0.74 1.27 -2.87
CA TYR A 28 -2.13 1.55 -2.48
C TYR A 28 -2.26 1.92 -1.00
N ILE A 29 -1.65 1.14 -0.09
CA ILE A 29 -1.67 1.41 1.36
C ILE A 29 -0.99 2.74 1.67
N ALA A 30 0.19 2.99 1.09
CA ALA A 30 0.93 4.23 1.32
C ALA A 30 0.14 5.47 0.87
N MET A 31 -0.46 5.44 -0.32
CA MET A 31 -1.27 6.55 -0.82
C MET A 31 -2.52 6.77 0.05
N ALA A 32 -3.23 5.70 0.42
CA ALA A 32 -4.40 5.80 1.29
C ALA A 32 -4.04 6.39 2.65
N ALA A 33 -2.93 5.96 3.25
CA ALA A 33 -2.44 6.48 4.53
C ALA A 33 -2.08 7.97 4.44
N VAL A 34 -1.33 8.38 3.41
CA VAL A 34 -0.94 9.79 3.21
C VAL A 34 -2.16 10.70 3.01
N ILE A 35 -3.16 10.25 2.24
CA ILE A 35 -4.43 11.00 2.07
C ILE A 35 -5.18 11.11 3.40
N CYS A 36 -5.09 10.10 4.26
CA CYS A 36 -5.63 10.11 5.61
C CYS A 36 -4.77 10.88 6.63
N GLY A 37 -3.68 11.52 6.20
CA GLY A 37 -2.85 12.39 7.04
C GLY A 37 -1.64 11.72 7.68
N ALA A 38 -1.22 10.55 7.21
CA ALA A 38 0.04 9.95 7.66
C ALA A 38 1.25 10.75 7.11
N GLU A 39 2.15 11.17 7.99
CA GLU A 39 3.35 11.95 7.64
C GLU A 39 4.64 11.11 7.68
N SER A 40 4.59 9.92 8.26
CA SER A 40 5.74 9.03 8.43
C SER A 40 5.47 7.59 7.99
N TRP A 41 6.53 6.84 7.65
CA TRP A 41 6.42 5.41 7.33
C TRP A 41 5.88 4.58 8.49
N GLY A 42 6.18 4.97 9.74
CA GLY A 42 5.62 4.31 10.93
C GLY A 42 4.11 4.53 11.05
N GLU A 43 3.62 5.71 10.71
CA GLU A 43 2.17 5.97 10.64
C GLU A 43 1.49 5.20 9.50
N ILE A 44 2.16 5.07 8.34
CA ILE A 44 1.66 4.24 7.23
C ILE A 44 1.55 2.77 7.66
N GLU A 45 2.56 2.24 8.36
CA GLU A 45 2.52 0.88 8.91
C GLU A 45 1.36 0.74 9.91
N ALA A 46 1.25 1.66 10.88
CA ALA A 46 0.18 1.64 11.87
C ALA A 46 -1.21 1.71 11.22
N PHE A 47 -1.38 2.54 10.18
CA PHE A 47 -2.60 2.64 9.39
C PHE A 47 -2.93 1.34 8.67
N GLY A 48 -1.94 0.73 8.01
CA GLY A 48 -2.08 -0.57 7.33
C GLY A 48 -2.49 -1.69 8.28
N ILE A 49 -1.91 -1.75 9.48
CA ILE A 49 -2.25 -2.72 10.51
C ILE A 49 -3.67 -2.47 11.05
N CYS A 50 -4.00 -1.22 11.39
CA CYS A 50 -5.31 -0.82 11.91
C CYS A 50 -6.45 -1.11 10.92
N LYS A 51 -6.16 -1.02 9.62
CA LYS A 51 -7.12 -1.23 8.53
C LYS A 51 -6.87 -2.52 7.75
N LYS A 52 -6.18 -3.51 8.33
CA LYS A 52 -5.81 -4.75 7.65
C LYS A 52 -7.00 -5.46 7.01
N ASP A 53 -8.10 -5.61 7.74
CA ASP A 53 -9.32 -6.28 7.22
C ASP A 53 -10.00 -5.50 6.10
N PHE A 54 -9.85 -4.18 6.08
CA PHE A 54 -10.35 -3.36 4.97
C PHE A 54 -9.53 -3.64 3.71
N PHE A 55 -8.20 -3.58 3.82
CA PHE A 55 -7.31 -3.81 2.69
C PHE A 55 -7.38 -5.25 2.16
N ALA A 56 -7.54 -6.25 3.03
CA ALA A 56 -7.68 -7.65 2.63
C ALA A 56 -8.95 -7.94 1.81
N ARG A 57 -9.95 -7.05 1.82
CA ARG A 57 -11.18 -7.17 0.99
C ARG A 57 -11.07 -6.47 -0.36
N GLN A 58 -10.01 -5.70 -0.59
CA GLN A 58 -9.85 -4.86 -1.79
C GLN A 58 -8.79 -5.40 -2.75
N ILE A 59 -8.03 -6.40 -2.32
CA ILE A 59 -6.89 -7.00 -3.02
C ILE A 59 -7.11 -8.49 -3.13
#